data_AF-A0A972J0U4-F1
#
_entry.id   AF-A0A972J0U4-F1
#
_cell.length_a   1.000
_cell.length_b   1.000
_cell.length_c   1.000
_cell.angle_alpha   90.00
_cell.angle_beta   90.00
_cell.angle_gamma   90.00
#
_symmetry.space_group_name_H-M   'P 1'
#
loop_
_entity.id
_entity.type
_entity.pdbx_description
1 polymer ?
#
loop_
_entity_poly.entity_id
_entity_poly.type
_entity_poly.pdbx_seq_one_letter_code
_entity_poly.pdbx_strand_id
1 'polypeptide(L)' 'MAYTLLSKVGELLKDPRAVQVIERYVPGITKNPLIMLAKGKTLQSLLDMPQAKSAGLTNEMVTKVLAEINEKK' A
#
# COMPACT_ATOMS: atom_id res chain seq x y z
N MET A 1 2.00 -16.00 0.48
CA MET A 1 0.58 -15.63 0.35
C MET A 1 0.48 -14.50 -0.65
N ALA A 2 -0.57 -14.43 -1.47
CA ALA A 2 -0.75 -13.31 -2.41
C ALA A 2 -1.42 -12.14 -1.68
N TYR A 3 -0.86 -10.94 -1.80
CA TYR A 3 -1.48 -9.72 -1.33
C TYR A 3 -2.61 -9.29 -2.28
N THR A 4 -3.69 -8.78 -1.72
CA THR A 4 -4.87 -8.31 -2.46
C THR A 4 -5.34 -6.97 -1.92
N LEU A 5 -6.36 -6.36 -2.54
CA LEU A 5 -6.98 -5.13 -2.05
C LEU A 5 -7.58 -5.27 -0.64
N LEU A 6 -7.88 -6.49 -0.22
CA LEU A 6 -8.39 -6.82 1.12
C LEU A 6 -7.27 -7.01 2.15
N SER A 7 -6.01 -7.09 1.71
CA SER A 7 -4.86 -7.18 2.62
C SER A 7 -4.72 -5.90 3.43
N LYS A 8 -4.30 -6.05 4.69
CA LYS A 8 -4.08 -4.91 5.57
C LYS A 8 -2.78 -4.22 5.17
N VAL A 9 -2.80 -2.90 5.18
CA VAL A 9 -1.61 -2.08 4.89
C VAL A 9 -0.47 -2.46 5.83
N GLY A 10 -0.77 -2.71 7.10
CA GLY A 10 0.23 -3.14 8.08
C GLY A 10 0.88 -4.49 7.77
N GLU A 11 0.24 -5.38 7.00
CA GLU A 11 0.87 -6.63 6.55
C GLU A 11 1.87 -6.37 5.43
N LEU A 12 1.58 -5.44 4.53
CA LEU A 12 2.52 -5.01 3.50
C LEU A 12 3.70 -4.26 4.12
N LEU A 13 3.48 -3.41 5.13
CA LEU A 13 4.57 -2.69 5.81
C LEU A 13 5.49 -3.62 6.61
N LYS A 14 5.03 -4.82 6.97
CA LYS A 14 5.87 -5.84 7.63
C LYS A 14 6.75 -6.60 6.64
N ASP A 15 6.42 -6.61 5.35
CA ASP A 15 7.23 -7.26 4.32
C ASP A 15 8.20 -6.23 3.70
N PRO A 16 9.53 -6.39 3.90
CA PRO A 16 10.52 -5.49 3.35
C PRO A 16 10.45 -5.35 1.82
N ARG A 17 10.02 -6.41 1.12
CA ARG A 17 9.87 -6.41 -0.33
C ARG A 17 8.71 -5.52 -0.75
N ALA A 18 7.59 -5.62 -0.04
CA ALA A 18 6.44 -4.76 -0.26
C ALA A 18 6.76 -3.30 0.05
N VAL A 19 7.46 -3.03 1.14
CA VAL A 19 7.95 -1.69 1.48
C VAL A 19 8.83 -1.12 0.38
N GLN A 20 9.76 -1.91 -0.17
CA GLN A 20 10.64 -1.45 -1.25
C GLN A 20 9.87 -1.10 -2.52
N VAL A 21 8.88 -1.90 -2.91
CA VAL A 21 8.01 -1.58 -4.06
C VAL A 21 7.20 -0.32 -3.76
N ILE A 22 6.51 -0.27 -2.62
CA ILE A 22 5.68 0.85 -2.21
C ILE A 22 6.46 2.17 -2.20
N GLU A 23 7.69 2.21 -1.66
CA GLU A 23 8.53 3.41 -1.63
C GLU A 23 8.96 3.89 -3.02
N ARG A 24 9.01 3.01 -4.04
CA ARG A 24 9.26 3.44 -5.42
C ARG A 24 8.07 4.18 -6.03
N TYR A 25 6.85 3.77 -5.68
CA TYR A 25 5.63 4.38 -6.18
C TYR A 25 5.21 5.61 -5.37
N VAL A 26 5.36 5.55 -4.04
CA VAL A 26 4.99 6.61 -3.11
C VAL A 26 6.14 6.84 -2.13
N PRO A 27 7.16 7.63 -2.51
CA PRO A 27 8.32 7.85 -1.67
C PRO A 27 7.94 8.57 -0.37
N GLY A 28 8.44 8.09 0.75
CA GLY A 28 8.20 8.62 2.09
C GLY A 28 6.91 8.16 2.75
N ILE A 29 6.11 7.30 2.10
CA ILE A 29 4.84 6.81 2.67
C ILE A 29 5.06 6.00 3.95
N THR A 30 6.16 5.26 4.06
CA THR A 30 6.49 4.49 5.27
C THR A 30 6.87 5.38 6.45
N LYS A 31 7.29 6.61 6.17
CA LYS A 31 7.64 7.64 7.15
C LYS A 31 6.49 8.60 7.45
N ASN A 32 5.40 8.53 6.70
CA ASN A 32 4.25 9.40 6.88
C ASN A 32 3.54 9.05 8.19
N PRO A 33 3.34 9.99 9.14
CA PRO A 33 2.64 9.71 10.40
C PRO A 33 1.25 9.08 10.21
N LEU A 34 0.57 9.41 9.11
CA LEU A 34 -0.74 8.86 8.76
C LEU A 34 -0.69 7.38 8.38
N ILE A 35 0.47 6.84 8.01
CA ILE A 35 0.61 5.40 7.70
C ILE A 35 0.35 4.54 8.93
N MET A 36 0.61 5.07 10.13
CA MET A 36 0.30 4.38 11.38
C MET A 36 -1.21 4.25 11.62
N LEU A 37 -2.02 5.15 11.08
CA LEU A 37 -3.47 5.06 11.10
C LEU A 37 -3.98 4.13 9.99
N ALA A 38 -3.31 4.16 8.84
CA ALA A 38 -3.62 3.31 7.69
C ALA A 38 -3.28 1.83 7.92
N LYS A 39 -2.30 1.49 8.77
CA LYS A 39 -1.83 0.11 9.00
C LYS A 39 -2.93 -0.89 9.42
N GLY A 40 -3.98 -0.40 10.08
CA GLY A 40 -5.12 -1.20 10.52
C GLY A 40 -6.21 -1.39 9.47
N LYS A 41 -6.13 -0.66 8.36
CA LYS A 41 -7.13 -0.65 7.28
C LYS A 41 -6.67 -1.51 6.10
N THR A 42 -7.63 -1.93 5.29
CA THR A 42 -7.37 -2.59 4.01
C THR A 42 -6.98 -1.58 2.96
N LEU A 43 -6.26 -2.01 1.93
CA LEU A 43 -5.92 -1.15 0.79
C LEU A 43 -7.17 -0.60 0.10
N GLN A 44 -8.22 -1.42 -0.04
CA GLN A 44 -9.51 -1.00 -0.56
C GLN A 44 -10.11 0.16 0.25
N SER A 45 -10.12 0.04 1.58
CA SER A 45 -10.64 1.10 2.44
C SER A 45 -9.84 2.39 2.33
N LEU A 46 -8.53 2.31 2.06
CA LEU A 46 -7.73 3.51 1.80
C LEU A 46 -8.10 4.17 0.48
N LEU A 47 -8.34 3.39 -0.58
CA LEU A 47 -8.70 3.90 -1.90
C LEU A 47 -10.02 4.69 -1.89
N ASP A 48 -10.93 4.36 -0.97
CA ASP A 48 -12.17 5.10 -0.74
C ASP A 48 -11.95 6.42 0.03
N MET A 49 -10.78 6.63 0.64
CA MET A 49 -10.48 7.85 1.39
C MET A 49 -10.04 8.99 0.47
N PRO A 50 -10.63 10.19 0.63
CA PRO A 50 -10.23 11.38 -0.13
C PRO A 50 -8.73 11.69 0.00
N GLN A 51 -8.19 11.58 1.21
CA GLN A 51 -6.77 11.84 1.50
C GLN A 51 -5.81 10.89 0.80
N ALA A 52 -6.21 9.64 0.54
CA ALA A 52 -5.38 8.70 -0.22
C ALA A 52 -5.34 9.10 -1.69
N LYS A 53 -6.48 9.50 -2.26
CA LYS A 53 -6.55 10.04 -3.62
C LYS A 53 -5.73 11.32 -3.75
N SER A 54 -5.78 12.20 -2.77
CA SER A 54 -4.94 13.42 -2.71
C SER A 54 -3.45 13.10 -2.60
N ALA A 55 -3.08 11.98 -2.00
CA ALA A 55 -1.71 11.48 -1.96
C ALA A 55 -1.28 10.75 -3.25
N GLY A 56 -2.13 10.72 -4.28
CA GLY A 56 -1.87 10.03 -5.54
C GLY A 56 -2.11 8.53 -5.52
N LEU A 57 -2.73 8.00 -4.46
CA LEU A 57 -3.10 6.58 -4.37
C LEU A 57 -4.32 6.33 -5.28
N THR A 58 -4.12 5.57 -6.37
CA THR A 58 -5.19 5.17 -7.29
C THR A 58 -5.36 3.66 -7.31
N ASN A 59 -6.55 3.18 -7.71
CA ASN A 59 -6.82 1.75 -7.85
C ASN A 59 -5.80 1.07 -8.77
N GLU A 60 -5.41 1.76 -9.85
CA GLU A 60 -4.43 1.25 -10.81
C GLU A 60 -3.04 1.14 -10.19
N MET A 61 -2.57 2.18 -9.46
CA MET A 61 -1.30 2.14 -8.76
C MET A 61 -1.27 0.98 -7.75
N VAL A 62 -2.30 0.84 -6.92
CA VAL A 62 -2.37 -0.21 -5.90
C VAL A 62 -2.37 -1.59 -6.55
N THR A 63 -3.09 -1.77 -7.66
CA THR A 63 -3.12 -3.04 -8.38
C THR A 63 -1.75 -3.39 -8.97
N LYS A 64 -1.05 -2.41 -9.56
CA LYS A 64 0.33 -2.60 -10.07
C LYS A 64 1.30 -2.95 -8.94
N VAL A 65 1.25 -2.24 -7.83
CA VAL A 65 2.08 -2.52 -6.64
C VAL A 65 1.82 -3.93 -6.13
N LEU A 66 0.56 -4.34 -5.99
CA LEU A 66 0.19 -5.68 -5.54
C LEU A 66 0.68 -6.77 -6.50
N ALA A 67 0.57 -6.55 -7.81
CA ALA A 67 1.08 -7.47 -8.81
C ALA A 67 2.61 -7.63 -8.70
N GLU A 68 3.36 -6.53 -8.62
CA GLU A 68 4.82 -6.59 -8.51
C GLU A 68 5.29 -7.27 -7.22
N ILE A 69 4.60 -7.01 -6.09
CA ILE A 69 4.91 -7.69 -4.81
C ILE A 69 4.64 -9.19 -4.92
N ASN A 70 3.54 -9.58 -5.57
CA ASN A 70 3.17 -10.99 -5.74
C ASN A 70 4.06 -11.73 -6.75
N GLU A 71 4.61 -11.04 -7.74
CA GLU A 71 5.57 -11.59 -8.71
C GLU A 71 6.96 -11.82 -8.10
N LYS A 72 7.39 -10.98 -7.15
CA LYS A 72 8.66 -11.10 -6.41
C LYS A 72 8.66 -12.21 -5.33
N LYS A 73 8.03 -13.35 -5.63
CA LYS A 73 7.76 -14.47 -4.71
C LYS A 73 8.97 -14.96 -3.94
#